data_AF-A0A3A6MPY5-F1
#
_entry.id   AF-A0A3A6MPY5-F1
#
_cell.length_a   1.000
_cell.length_b   1.000
_cell.length_c   1.000
_cell.angle_alpha   90.00
_cell.angle_beta   90.00
_cell.angle_gamma   90.00
#
_symmetry.space_group_name_H-M   'P 1'
#
loop_
_entity.id
_entity.type
_entity.pdbx_description
1 polymer ?
#
loop_
_entity_poly.entity_id
_entity_poly.type
_entity_poly.pdbx_seq_one_letter_code
_entity_poly.pdbx_strand_id
1 'polypeptide(L)'
;MLNPLKIFQAKRPQLREFDPSTIQRIDEGSNLAKVITETQVSARKCRFFAGNAVDQEVAKFFSAEADKLTKGARTLQEYYQSMTQE
;
A
#
# COMPACT_ATOMS: atom_id res chain seq x y z
N MET A 1 14.52 -39.80 30.70
CA MET A 1 15.48 -38.74 30.30
C MET A 1 14.71 -37.62 29.64
N LEU A 2 14.57 -36.47 30.31
CA LEU A 2 13.85 -35.31 29.78
C LEU A 2 14.73 -34.62 28.74
N ASN A 3 14.26 -34.58 27.50
CA ASN A 3 14.96 -33.93 26.40
C ASN A 3 14.95 -32.39 26.61
N PRO A 4 16.09 -31.75 26.90
CA PRO A 4 16.15 -30.32 27.24
C PRO A 4 15.61 -29.41 26.14
N LEU A 5 15.60 -29.87 24.88
CA LEU A 5 15.05 -29.15 23.73
C LEU A 5 13.53 -28.92 23.82
N LYS A 6 12.77 -29.81 24.48
CA LYS A 6 11.30 -29.66 24.61
C LYS A 6 10.90 -28.57 25.61
N ILE A 7 11.76 -28.28 26.59
CA ILE A 7 11.49 -27.29 27.64
C ILE A 7 11.58 -25.86 27.07
N PHE A 8 12.44 -25.63 26.07
CA PHE A 8 12.56 -24.34 25.39
C PHE A 8 11.42 -24.05 24.41
N GLN A 9 10.78 -25.07 23.82
CA GLN A 9 9.60 -24.88 22.96
C GLN A 9 8.34 -24.53 23.77
N ALA A 10 8.17 -25.07 24.97
CA ALA A 10 7.00 -24.83 25.82
C ALA A 10 6.87 -23.37 26.31
N LYS A 11 7.95 -22.57 26.22
CA LYS A 11 7.97 -21.15 26.63
C LYS A 11 7.76 -20.16 25.49
N ARG A 12 7.55 -20.60 24.25
CA ARG A 12 7.20 -19.67 23.18
C ARG A 12 5.75 -19.21 23.41
N PRO A 13 5.49 -17.90 23.55
CA PRO A 13 4.12 -17.41 23.54
C PRO A 13 3.49 -17.89 22.24
N GLN A 14 2.43 -18.69 22.34
CA GLN A 14 1.62 -19.03 21.19
C GLN A 14 0.97 -17.72 20.77
N LEU A 15 1.40 -17.17 19.63
CA LEU A 15 0.73 -16.01 19.03
C LEU A 15 -0.71 -16.45 18.79
N ARG A 16 -1.67 -15.74 19.39
CA ARG A 16 -3.08 -15.98 19.14
C ARG A 16 -3.28 -15.88 17.64
N GLU A 17 -3.71 -16.97 17.02
CA GLU A 17 -4.07 -16.92 15.60
C GLU A 17 -5.17 -15.87 15.46
N PHE A 18 -4.93 -14.90 14.58
CA PHE A 18 -5.95 -13.94 14.22
C PHE A 18 -7.12 -14.70 13.60
N ASP A 19 -8.34 -14.25 13.91
CA ASP A 19 -9.49 -14.79 13.21
C ASP A 19 -9.37 -14.48 11.70
N PRO A 20 -9.98 -15.30 10.83
CA PRO A 20 -9.86 -15.12 9.38
C PRO A 20 -10.25 -13.72 8.88
N SER A 21 -11.16 -13.02 9.55
CA SER A 21 -11.58 -11.68 9.14
C SER A 21 -10.50 -10.63 9.43
N THR A 22 -9.75 -10.80 10.52
CA THR A 22 -8.62 -9.93 10.85
C THR A 22 -7.46 -10.15 9.88
N ILE A 23 -7.17 -11.39 9.50
CA ILE A 23 -6.16 -11.71 8.47
C ILE A 23 -6.54 -11.06 7.14
N GLN A 24 -7.81 -11.21 6.73
CA GLN A 24 -8.31 -10.60 5.51
C GLN A 24 -8.17 -9.06 5.51
N ARG A 25 -8.49 -8.39 6.62
CA ARG A 25 -8.31 -6.93 6.74
C ARG A 25 -6.84 -6.51 6.62
N ILE A 26 -5.91 -7.29 7.18
CA ILE A 26 -4.47 -7.04 7.06
C ILE A 26 -4.04 -7.15 5.59
N ASP A 27 -4.48 -8.20 4.90
CA ASP A 27 -4.17 -8.42 3.49
C ASP A 27 -4.75 -7.33 2.59
N GLU A 28 -6.00 -6.95 2.82
CA GLU A 28 -6.68 -5.85 2.13
C GLU A 28 -5.95 -4.51 2.37
N GLY A 29 -5.57 -4.21 3.61
CA GLY A 29 -4.81 -3.02 3.96
C GLY A 29 -3.43 -2.98 3.29
N SER A 30 -2.72 -4.12 3.26
CA SER A 30 -1.42 -4.26 2.58
C SER A 30 -1.55 -4.02 1.07
N ASN A 31 -2.55 -4.63 0.43
CA ASN A 31 -2.82 -4.44 -0.99
C ASN A 31 -3.17 -2.99 -1.30
N LEU A 32 -3.99 -2.35 -0.48
CA LEU A 32 -4.34 -0.94 -0.64
C LEU A 32 -3.12 -0.02 -0.52
N ALA A 33 -2.24 -0.26 0.47
CA ALA A 33 -1.00 0.49 0.63
C ALA A 33 -0.08 0.36 -0.60
N LYS A 34 0.00 -0.83 -1.19
CA LYS A 34 0.75 -1.07 -2.44
C LYS A 34 0.15 -0.27 -3.60
N VAL A 35 -1.16 -0.32 -3.79
CA VAL A 35 -1.85 0.43 -4.85
C VAL A 35 -1.65 1.94 -4.70
N ILE A 36 -1.72 2.47 -3.48
CA ILE A 36 -1.43 3.90 -3.21
C ILE A 36 -0.01 4.24 -3.66
N THR A 37 0.98 3.41 -3.28
CA THR A 37 2.39 3.62 -3.62
C THR A 37 2.61 3.60 -5.13
N GLU A 38 2.07 2.61 -5.84
CA GLU A 38 2.18 2.50 -7.30
C GLU A 38 1.50 3.66 -8.02
N THR A 39 0.37 4.13 -7.50
CA THR A 39 -0.34 5.31 -8.02
C THR A 39 0.52 6.57 -7.89
N GLN A 40 1.16 6.78 -6.73
CA GLN A 40 2.06 7.91 -6.51
C GLN A 40 3.31 7.86 -7.40
N VAL A 41 3.92 6.68 -7.56
CA VAL A 41 5.05 6.48 -8.49
C VAL A 41 4.63 6.80 -9.92
N SER A 42 3.44 6.36 -10.34
CA SER A 42 2.91 6.61 -11.67
C SER A 42 2.63 8.10 -11.91
N ALA A 43 2.10 8.81 -10.90
CA ALA A 43 1.91 10.26 -10.96
C ALA A 43 3.25 11.00 -11.17
N ARG A 44 4.30 10.59 -10.44
CA ARG A 44 5.66 11.17 -10.59
C ARG A 44 6.24 10.89 -11.97
N LYS A 45 6.06 9.69 -12.51
CA LYS A 45 6.49 9.35 -13.88
C LYS A 45 5.76 10.21 -14.91
N CYS A 46 4.46 10.40 -14.76
CA CYS A 46 3.68 11.28 -15.63
C CYS A 46 4.20 12.73 -15.55
N ARG A 47 4.50 13.25 -14.36
CA ARG A 47 5.14 14.58 -14.23
C ARG A 47 6.50 14.66 -14.89
N PHE A 48 7.33 13.63 -14.74
CA PHE A 48 8.62 13.56 -15.42
C PHE A 48 8.45 13.60 -16.94
N PHE A 49 7.56 12.79 -17.52
CA PHE A 49 7.33 12.81 -18.96
C PHE A 49 6.71 14.11 -19.46
N ALA A 50 5.79 14.72 -18.70
CA ALA A 50 5.24 16.02 -19.04
C ALA A 50 6.32 17.12 -19.15
N GLY A 51 7.30 17.12 -18.24
CA GLY A 51 8.40 18.10 -18.24
C GLY A 51 9.46 17.86 -19.32
N ASN A 52 9.54 16.65 -19.88
CA ASN A 52 10.50 16.29 -20.93
C ASN A 52 9.86 16.22 -22.33
N ALA A 53 8.54 16.35 -22.44
CA ALA A 53 7.85 16.29 -23.71
C ALA A 53 8.13 17.57 -24.54
N VAL A 54 8.59 17.36 -25.78
CA VAL A 54 8.74 18.44 -26.77
C VAL A 54 7.38 18.87 -27.32
N ASP A 55 6.49 17.91 -27.49
CA ASP A 55 5.12 18.15 -27.95
C ASP A 55 4.23 18.66 -26.80
N GLN A 56 3.54 19.77 -27.04
CA GLN A 56 2.74 20.44 -26.02
C GLN A 56 1.45 19.67 -25.66
N GLU A 57 0.87 18.93 -26.60
CA GLU A 57 -0.31 18.10 -26.35
C GLU A 57 0.05 16.89 -25.51
N VAL A 58 1.19 16.24 -25.81
CA VAL A 58 1.75 15.16 -25.00
C VAL A 58 2.09 15.65 -23.58
N ALA A 59 2.69 16.82 -23.45
CA ALA A 59 2.98 17.43 -22.15
C ALA A 59 1.70 17.65 -21.33
N LYS A 60 0.65 18.20 -21.96
CA LYS A 60 -0.66 18.43 -21.33
C LYS A 60 -1.33 17.12 -20.92
N PHE A 61 -1.29 16.09 -21.77
CA PHE A 61 -1.85 14.78 -21.46
C PHE A 61 -1.23 14.19 -20.19
N PHE A 62 0.11 14.10 -20.14
CA PHE A 62 0.80 13.56 -18.97
C PHE A 62 0.63 14.44 -17.72
N SER A 63 0.57 15.76 -17.88
CA SER A 63 0.27 16.69 -16.78
C SER A 63 -1.11 16.41 -16.18
N ALA A 64 -2.14 16.30 -17.02
CA ALA A 64 -3.50 16.02 -16.57
C ALA A 64 -3.61 14.64 -15.90
N GLU A 65 -2.92 13.63 -16.45
CA GLU A 65 -2.92 12.29 -15.88
C GLU A 65 -2.22 12.24 -14.52
N ALA A 66 -1.10 12.95 -14.37
CA ALA A 66 -0.43 13.10 -13.07
C ALA A 66 -1.36 13.72 -12.01
N ASP A 67 -2.16 14.71 -12.39
CA ASP A 67 -3.10 15.36 -11.46
C ASP A 67 -4.23 14.42 -11.04
N LYS A 68 -4.77 13.62 -11.98
CA LYS A 68 -5.77 12.59 -11.65
C LYS A 68 -5.20 11.54 -10.70
N LEU A 69 -4.00 11.02 -11.00
CA LEU A 69 -3.35 10.01 -10.16
C LEU A 69 -3.02 10.56 -8.76
N THR A 70 -2.60 11.82 -8.67
CA THR A 70 -2.32 12.46 -7.38
C THR A 70 -3.60 12.58 -6.53
N LYS A 71 -4.72 13.00 -7.15
CA LYS A 71 -6.02 13.05 -6.48
C LYS A 71 -6.50 11.64 -6.08
N GLY A 72 -6.39 10.67 -6.98
CA GLY A 72 -6.74 9.28 -6.70
C GLY A 72 -5.96 8.68 -5.54
N ALA A 73 -4.64 8.88 -5.50
CA ALA A 73 -3.80 8.45 -4.39
C ALA A 73 -4.23 9.06 -3.06
N ARG A 74 -4.63 10.34 -3.05
CA ARG A 74 -5.16 11.01 -1.86
C ARG A 74 -6.48 10.37 -1.39
N THR A 75 -7.42 10.13 -2.30
CA THR A 75 -8.69 9.48 -1.95
C THR A 75 -8.47 8.06 -1.41
N LEU A 76 -7.56 7.29 -1.99
CA LEU A 76 -7.20 5.97 -1.50
C LEU A 76 -6.54 6.04 -0.12
N GLN A 77 -5.72 7.05 0.14
CA GLN A 77 -5.09 7.29 1.44
C GLN A 77 -6.13 7.64 2.51
N GLU A 78 -7.10 8.49 2.18
CA GLU A 78 -8.23 8.84 3.06
C GLU A 78 -9.08 7.60 3.37
N TYR A 79 -9.35 6.76 2.38
CA TYR A 79 -10.04 5.48 2.57
C TYR A 79 -9.24 4.53 3.47
N TYR A 80 -7.95 4.34 3.22
CA TYR A 80 -7.07 3.53 4.06
C TYR A 80 -7.09 4.01 5.52
N GLN A 81 -7.01 5.33 5.74
CA GLN A 81 -7.09 5.90 7.08
C GLN A 81 -8.43 5.61 7.77
N SER A 82 -9.55 5.71 7.03
CA SER A 82 -10.87 5.39 7.57
C SER A 82 -11.04 3.92 7.96
N MET A 83 -10.31 2.99 7.33
CA MET A 83 -10.30 1.57 7.73
C MET A 83 -9.49 1.31 9.00
N THR A 84 -8.51 2.17 9.29
CA THR A 84 -7.57 2.00 10.41
C THR A 84 -7.90 2.82 11.65
N GLN A 85 -8.78 3.81 11.52
CA GLN A 85 -9.31 4.57 12.65
C GLN A 85 -10.58 3.89 13.16
N GLU A 86 -10.41 2.99 14.14
CA GLU A 86 -11.50 2.57 15.04
C GLU A 86 -11.79 3.66 16.08
#